data_AF-H5URN0-F1
#
_entry.id   AF-H5URN0-F1
#
_cell.length_a   1.000
_cell.length_b   1.000
_cell.length_c   1.000
_cell.angle_alpha   90.00
_cell.angle_beta   90.00
_cell.angle_gamma   90.00
#
_symmetry.space_group_name_H-M   'P 1'
#
loop_
_entity.id
_entity.type
_entity.pdbx_description
1 polymer ?
#
loop_
_entity_poly.entity_id
_entity_poly.type
_entity_poly.pdbx_seq_one_letter_code
_entity_poly.pdbx_strand_id
1 'polypeptide(L)'
;MVDAAGVQWARFVGTWRVSPRSGALGEQGAHTGRRCDPVRAVATEKPPDGRNPALMADVVARPAAHEPDGVSEGRRPGTGDDARPVGRLRGALHHWYARPKAFVVGVLAIYFLARLFSAIVLTIVGTWQQDVTWITSEEHGYFRMTVLWDAFWYRQIVEDGYPAVMPQDPDSGRLWQNPWAFYPLFPYLTKFLMQLTGGGFAVVGSTLSLLVGAAAAVLIAILLRDRVGPRIAVAGVTLWATFMATPVLQVAYTESIATFLLCGVLYFLARQRWLAAGAVALLTGIARPIALPLGFVGVVCVFFRWRNRAKCPVSVGEWVRMFTALVCCGLSGLMWPALAWLGTGVPTAYTDTMAAWRAVPEIQPFQPWWNLFRWMIGATVGGGPVVAALALALLVVVTFGLVLGPWARALGPELRAWSFGYSLYLFASLDPSTSIFRYMIMQFPLAVVLLGAGWRPPRPIPGVDAPEGPGGSTVADVHDRRLWWVLAAGVVLNLVLQYWWVDVIWHFTPPADTPP
;
A
#
# COMPACT_ATOMS: atom_id res chain seq x y z
N MET A 1 -24.95 16.67 2.99
CA MET A 1 -23.99 15.55 2.89
C MET A 1 -22.75 15.72 3.76
N VAL A 2 -22.23 16.93 4.00
CA VAL A 2 -21.08 17.17 4.91
C VAL A 2 -21.42 16.83 6.38
N ASP A 3 -22.68 17.01 6.81
CA ASP A 3 -23.09 16.75 8.19
C ASP A 3 -23.06 15.26 8.59
N ALA A 4 -23.34 14.32 7.69
CA ALA A 4 -23.45 12.90 8.06
C ALA A 4 -22.09 12.26 8.39
N ALA A 5 -21.06 12.55 7.60
CA ALA A 5 -19.70 12.05 7.81
C ALA A 5 -19.06 12.62 9.09
N GLY A 6 -19.35 13.88 9.40
CA GLY A 6 -18.81 14.58 10.58
C GLY A 6 -19.47 14.12 11.88
N VAL A 7 -20.78 13.89 11.83
CA VAL A 7 -21.56 13.41 12.98
C VAL A 7 -21.13 12.00 13.37
N GLN A 8 -20.78 11.12 12.42
CA GLN A 8 -20.28 9.77 12.75
C GLN A 8 -18.83 9.75 13.26
N TRP A 9 -17.93 10.56 12.69
CA TRP A 9 -16.58 10.73 13.25
C TRP A 9 -16.61 11.32 14.67
N ALA A 10 -17.48 12.29 14.92
CA ALA A 10 -17.70 12.85 16.25
C ALA A 10 -18.29 11.82 17.23
N ARG A 11 -19.17 10.92 16.77
CA ARG A 11 -19.70 9.80 17.57
C ARG A 11 -18.61 8.79 17.95
N PHE A 12 -17.69 8.46 17.04
CA PHE A 12 -16.55 7.57 17.32
C PHE A 12 -15.59 8.14 18.37
N VAL A 13 -15.34 9.46 18.36
CA VAL A 13 -14.52 10.13 19.39
C VAL A 13 -15.31 10.28 20.71
N GLY A 14 -16.62 10.45 20.64
CA GLY A 14 -17.51 10.58 21.80
C GLY A 14 -17.64 9.29 22.63
N THR A 15 -17.54 8.11 22.02
CA THR A 15 -17.65 6.80 22.70
C THR A 15 -16.48 6.47 23.64
N TRP A 16 -15.38 7.22 23.57
CA TRP A 16 -14.20 7.03 24.43
C TRP A 16 -14.09 8.04 25.59
N ARG A 17 -15.11 8.87 25.84
CA ARG A 17 -15.15 9.68 27.06
C ARG A 17 -15.55 8.81 28.24
N VAL A 18 -14.57 8.46 29.07
CA VAL A 18 -14.79 7.99 30.43
C VAL A 18 -15.58 9.07 31.16
N SER A 19 -16.80 8.73 31.57
CA SER A 19 -17.66 9.59 32.39
C SER A 19 -16.95 9.87 33.73
N PRO A 20 -16.70 11.14 34.11
CA PRO A 20 -16.28 11.42 35.47
C PRO A 20 -17.52 11.24 36.36
N ARG A 21 -17.46 10.24 37.23
CA ARG A 21 -18.43 10.07 38.31
C ARG A 21 -18.46 11.36 39.15
N SER A 22 -19.68 11.76 39.47
CA SER A 22 -20.03 12.78 40.44
C SER A 22 -19.38 12.51 41.81
N GLY A 23 -18.82 13.56 42.39
CA GLY A 23 -18.39 13.62 43.78
C GLY A 23 -18.43 15.06 44.24
N ALA A 24 -19.44 15.39 45.06
CA ALA A 24 -19.56 16.66 45.77
C ALA A 24 -18.53 16.74 46.92
N LEU A 25 -18.51 17.91 47.59
CA LEU A 25 -17.59 18.43 48.64
C LEU A 25 -16.51 19.34 48.03
N GLY A 26 -16.24 20.55 48.48
CA GLY A 26 -16.63 21.31 49.65
C GLY A 26 -15.59 22.43 49.82
N GLU A 27 -16.07 23.60 50.21
CA GLU A 27 -15.40 24.85 50.58
C GLU A 27 -13.94 24.88 51.12
N GLN A 28 -13.36 26.10 51.02
CA GLN A 28 -12.34 26.77 51.86
C GLN A 28 -10.84 26.60 51.56
N GLY A 29 -10.12 27.74 51.64
CA GLY A 29 -8.81 27.76 52.30
C GLY A 29 -7.64 28.42 51.57
N ALA A 30 -7.30 29.63 52.02
CA ALA A 30 -6.18 30.48 51.62
C ALA A 30 -4.74 29.92 51.84
N HIS A 31 -3.78 30.73 51.35
CA HIS A 31 -2.47 31.08 51.96
C HIS A 31 -1.16 30.35 51.55
N THR A 32 -0.33 31.13 50.82
CA THR A 32 1.09 31.51 51.07
C THR A 32 2.27 30.51 51.06
N GLY A 33 3.37 30.98 50.45
CA GLY A 33 4.76 30.72 50.88
C GLY A 33 5.69 30.29 49.75
N ARG A 34 6.52 31.18 49.16
CA ARG A 34 7.97 31.39 49.43
C ARG A 34 8.84 30.13 49.16
N ARG A 35 10.03 30.16 48.54
CA ARG A 35 10.99 31.19 48.09
C ARG A 35 12.14 30.48 47.33
N CYS A 36 12.78 31.17 46.38
CA CYS A 36 14.25 31.37 46.17
C CYS A 36 15.23 30.17 46.25
N ASP A 37 16.31 30.03 45.47
CA ASP A 37 16.92 30.74 44.32
C ASP A 37 18.23 29.96 43.93
N PRO A 38 19.06 30.40 42.96
CA PRO A 38 19.82 29.56 42.02
C PRO A 38 21.34 29.54 42.29
N VAL A 39 22.17 29.10 41.32
CA VAL A 39 23.33 29.85 40.77
C VAL A 39 24.19 28.99 39.79
N ARG A 40 24.37 29.54 38.57
CA ARG A 40 25.54 29.63 37.63
C ARG A 40 26.50 28.43 37.40
N ALA A 41 27.26 28.30 36.30
CA ALA A 41 27.30 28.71 34.88
C ALA A 41 28.79 28.65 34.42
N VAL A 42 29.00 28.53 33.10
CA VAL A 42 30.22 28.86 32.28
C VAL A 42 31.27 27.72 32.14
N ALA A 43 31.38 27.04 30.98
CA ALA A 43 32.07 27.36 29.69
C ALA A 43 33.61 27.24 29.81
N THR A 44 34.47 26.84 28.86
CA THR A 44 34.48 26.41 27.44
C THR A 44 35.95 26.02 27.13
N GLU A 45 36.20 25.33 26.01
CA GLU A 45 37.37 25.45 25.09
C GLU A 45 38.00 24.13 24.59
N LYS A 46 38.62 24.25 23.40
CA LYS A 46 39.12 23.26 22.41
C LYS A 46 40.45 23.84 21.84
N PRO A 47 41.08 23.22 20.80
CA PRO A 47 42.12 22.15 20.69
C PRO A 47 43.55 22.75 20.44
N PRO A 48 44.60 22.12 19.79
CA PRO A 48 44.68 21.62 18.38
C PRO A 48 45.69 20.45 18.02
N ASP A 49 45.62 20.01 16.75
CA ASP A 49 46.63 19.53 15.74
C ASP A 49 47.69 18.41 15.91
N GLY A 50 47.94 17.68 14.80
CA GLY A 50 49.17 16.88 14.52
C GLY A 50 49.08 15.85 13.37
N ARG A 51 50.16 15.61 12.58
CA ARG A 51 50.22 15.02 11.21
C ARG A 51 50.86 13.59 11.13
N ASN A 52 50.36 12.72 10.22
CA ASN A 52 50.93 11.73 9.24
C ASN A 52 52.30 10.95 9.40
N PRO A 53 52.65 9.91 8.57
CA PRO A 53 53.06 8.54 8.99
C PRO A 53 54.43 8.01 8.43
N ALA A 54 54.92 6.81 8.80
CA ALA A 54 55.87 5.98 8.00
C ALA A 54 56.17 4.55 8.53
N LEU A 55 56.52 3.70 7.56
CA LEU A 55 57.03 2.31 7.46
C LEU A 55 57.95 1.73 8.56
N MET A 56 57.90 0.39 8.70
CA MET A 56 59.07 -0.52 8.61
C MET A 56 58.62 -1.99 8.44
N ALA A 57 59.36 -2.74 7.64
CA ALA A 57 59.16 -4.14 7.25
C ALA A 57 60.27 -5.01 7.87
N ASP A 58 60.03 -6.32 8.05
CA ASP A 58 60.99 -7.46 7.96
C ASP A 58 60.22 -8.75 8.33
N VAL A 59 60.06 -9.80 7.50
CA VAL A 59 60.99 -10.78 6.88
C VAL A 59 61.26 -12.01 7.79
N VAL A 60 61.37 -13.19 7.15
CA VAL A 60 61.77 -14.55 7.62
C VAL A 60 60.60 -15.47 8.05
N ALA A 61 60.05 -16.34 7.19
CA ALA A 61 60.51 -17.64 6.66
C ALA A 61 60.16 -18.86 7.54
N ARG A 62 59.48 -19.84 6.90
CA ARG A 62 59.14 -21.19 7.39
C ARG A 62 60.41 -22.07 7.50
N PRO A 63 60.32 -23.20 8.21
CA PRO A 63 60.32 -24.47 7.46
C PRO A 63 59.33 -25.52 7.98
N ALA A 64 59.16 -26.56 7.15
CA ALA A 64 58.20 -27.64 7.23
C ALA A 64 58.73 -28.91 7.94
N ALA A 65 57.83 -29.89 8.05
CA ALA A 65 58.00 -31.34 8.22
C ALA A 65 57.82 -31.93 9.62
N HIS A 66 56.75 -32.72 9.81
CA HIS A 66 56.79 -34.16 10.07
C HIS A 66 55.38 -34.73 10.33
N GLU A 67 54.95 -35.70 9.51
CA GLU A 67 54.05 -36.78 9.93
C GLU A 67 54.90 -37.94 10.46
N PRO A 68 54.34 -38.76 11.37
CA PRO A 68 54.16 -40.16 10.97
C PRO A 68 52.85 -40.81 11.47
N ASP A 69 52.35 -41.71 10.61
CA ASP A 69 51.61 -42.96 10.79
C ASP A 69 50.95 -43.33 12.14
N GLY A 70 49.61 -43.47 12.07
CA GLY A 70 48.91 -44.76 12.21
C GLY A 70 48.94 -45.53 13.54
N VAL A 71 47.85 -45.44 14.32
CA VAL A 71 47.33 -46.57 15.12
C VAL A 71 45.80 -46.59 15.04
N SER A 72 45.28 -47.72 14.56
CA SER A 72 43.88 -48.10 14.52
C SER A 72 43.45 -48.78 15.82
N GLU A 73 42.37 -48.35 16.46
CA GLU A 73 41.52 -49.23 17.28
C GLU A 73 40.15 -48.58 17.57
N GLY A 74 39.06 -49.36 17.43
CA GLY A 74 37.76 -49.02 18.02
C GLY A 74 36.60 -48.66 17.10
N ARG A 75 36.28 -49.50 16.11
CA ARG A 75 34.96 -49.49 15.45
C ARG A 75 33.88 -49.96 16.45
N ARG A 76 33.05 -49.05 16.97
CA ARG A 76 31.74 -49.38 17.56
C ARG A 76 30.65 -49.19 16.48
N PRO A 77 29.80 -50.20 16.21
CA PRO A 77 28.68 -50.05 15.30
C PRO A 77 27.45 -49.48 16.03
N GLY A 78 26.75 -48.55 15.37
CA GLY A 78 25.32 -48.32 15.57
C GLY A 78 24.91 -47.47 16.76
N THR A 79 24.76 -46.17 16.53
CA THR A 79 23.53 -45.48 16.97
C THR A 79 23.00 -44.75 15.76
N GLY A 80 21.91 -45.29 15.20
CA GLY A 80 21.18 -44.67 14.10
C GLY A 80 20.84 -43.23 14.45
N ASP A 81 21.12 -42.35 13.51
CA ASP A 81 20.67 -40.96 13.49
C ASP A 81 19.16 -40.94 13.22
N ASP A 82 18.39 -41.48 14.16
CA ASP A 82 16.94 -41.33 14.25
C ASP A 82 16.64 -39.94 14.84
N ALA A 83 17.04 -38.92 14.08
CA ALA A 83 16.45 -37.59 14.17
C ALA A 83 14.95 -37.74 13.87
N ARG A 84 14.16 -37.93 14.94
CA ARG A 84 12.71 -38.13 14.97
C ARG A 84 12.02 -37.35 13.84
N PRO A 85 11.12 -37.97 13.05
CA PRO A 85 10.44 -37.30 11.92
C PRO A 85 9.74 -35.98 12.33
N VAL A 86 9.34 -35.85 13.59
CA VAL A 86 8.75 -34.65 14.19
C VAL A 86 9.71 -33.45 14.21
N GLY A 87 11.02 -33.65 14.41
CA GLY A 87 12.02 -32.57 14.40
C GLY A 87 12.30 -32.04 13.00
N ARG A 88 12.35 -32.94 12.00
CA ARG A 88 12.48 -32.59 10.58
C ARG A 88 11.23 -31.88 10.05
N LEU A 89 10.03 -32.31 10.45
CA LEU A 89 8.77 -31.62 10.15
C LEU A 89 8.69 -30.23 10.81
N ARG A 90 9.07 -30.09 12.09
CA ARG A 90 9.13 -28.77 12.76
C ARG A 90 10.12 -27.82 12.09
N GLY A 91 11.30 -28.30 11.70
CA GLY A 91 12.29 -27.49 10.97
C GLY A 91 11.84 -27.10 9.56
N ALA A 92 11.18 -28.01 8.85
CA ALA A 92 10.61 -27.79 7.52
C ALA A 92 9.41 -26.84 7.53
N LEU A 93 8.55 -26.92 8.55
CA LEU A 93 7.45 -25.98 8.79
C LEU A 93 7.95 -24.60 9.24
N HIS A 94 9.08 -24.52 9.97
CA HIS A 94 9.61 -23.22 10.38
C HIS A 94 10.28 -22.41 9.25
N HIS A 95 10.54 -23.00 8.08
CA HIS A 95 11.27 -22.35 6.97
C HIS A 95 10.59 -22.53 5.59
N TRP A 96 9.29 -22.84 5.53
CA TRP A 96 8.58 -23.03 4.26
C TRP A 96 8.73 -21.83 3.32
N TYR A 97 8.74 -20.60 3.86
CA TYR A 97 8.90 -19.35 3.13
C TYR A 97 10.27 -19.19 2.46
N ALA A 98 11.27 -20.02 2.79
CA ALA A 98 12.56 -20.03 2.11
C ALA A 98 12.51 -20.77 0.76
N ARG A 99 11.57 -21.72 0.60
CA ARG A 99 11.42 -22.51 -0.62
C ARG A 99 10.48 -21.78 -1.61
N PRO A 100 10.88 -21.56 -2.88
CA PRO A 100 10.10 -20.74 -3.82
C PRO A 100 8.64 -21.18 -3.99
N LYS A 101 8.40 -22.49 -4.20
CA LYS A 101 7.03 -23.03 -4.38
C LYS A 101 6.18 -22.89 -3.11
N ALA A 102 6.73 -23.30 -1.96
CA ALA A 102 6.01 -23.21 -0.69
C ALA A 102 5.74 -21.75 -0.29
N PHE A 103 6.67 -20.83 -0.58
CA PHE A 103 6.50 -19.39 -0.39
C PHE A 103 5.25 -18.87 -1.13
N VAL A 104 5.14 -19.15 -2.43
CA VAL A 104 3.99 -18.72 -3.24
C VAL A 104 2.69 -19.34 -2.73
N VAL A 105 2.69 -20.65 -2.44
CA VAL A 105 1.50 -21.34 -1.92
C VAL A 105 1.05 -20.74 -0.58
N GLY A 106 1.97 -20.44 0.34
CA GLY A 106 1.60 -19.84 1.62
C GLY A 106 1.12 -18.40 1.50
N VAL A 107 1.67 -17.61 0.56
CA VAL A 107 1.15 -16.27 0.25
C VAL A 107 -0.28 -16.34 -0.29
N LEU A 108 -0.55 -17.26 -1.22
CA LEU A 108 -1.89 -17.49 -1.74
C LEU A 108 -2.85 -17.94 -0.63
N ALA A 109 -2.43 -18.87 0.23
CA ALA A 109 -3.23 -19.32 1.36
C ALA A 109 -3.59 -18.15 2.30
N ILE A 110 -2.62 -17.29 2.64
CA ILE A 110 -2.86 -16.08 3.45
C ILE A 110 -3.88 -15.15 2.76
N TYR A 111 -3.70 -14.90 1.47
CA TYR A 111 -4.62 -14.06 0.70
C TYR A 111 -6.04 -14.63 0.71
N PHE A 112 -6.22 -15.92 0.37
CA PHE A 112 -7.55 -16.54 0.34
C PHE A 112 -8.19 -16.67 1.72
N LEU A 113 -7.42 -16.87 2.79
CA LEU A 113 -7.94 -16.85 4.16
C LEU A 113 -8.42 -15.44 4.56
N ALA A 114 -7.66 -14.40 4.22
CA ALA A 114 -8.08 -13.02 4.46
C ALA A 114 -9.34 -12.66 3.64
N ARG A 115 -9.44 -13.15 2.40
CA ARG A 115 -10.62 -13.01 1.54
C ARG A 115 -11.83 -13.79 2.03
N LEU A 116 -11.63 -14.98 2.59
CA LEU A 116 -12.70 -15.73 3.25
C LEU A 116 -13.29 -14.93 4.42
N PHE A 117 -12.43 -14.31 5.25
CA PHE A 117 -12.92 -13.39 6.29
C PHE A 117 -13.71 -12.21 5.70
N SER A 118 -13.18 -11.56 4.66
CA SER A 118 -13.90 -10.49 3.95
C SER A 118 -15.26 -10.96 3.42
N ALA A 119 -15.35 -12.18 2.90
CA ALA A 119 -16.58 -12.75 2.36
C ALA A 119 -17.61 -13.03 3.45
N ILE A 120 -17.16 -13.51 4.62
CA ILE A 120 -18.01 -13.68 5.80
C ILE A 120 -18.57 -12.32 6.25
N VAL A 121 -17.72 -11.30 6.38
CA VAL A 121 -18.14 -9.94 6.77
C VAL A 121 -19.15 -9.36 5.78
N LEU A 122 -18.85 -9.42 4.47
CA LEU A 122 -19.77 -8.94 3.44
C LEU A 122 -21.11 -9.71 3.46
N THR A 123 -21.08 -11.02 3.68
CA THR A 123 -22.31 -11.83 3.76
C THR A 123 -23.14 -11.46 4.97
N ILE A 124 -22.50 -11.28 6.13
CA ILE A 124 -23.15 -10.87 7.38
C ILE A 124 -23.81 -9.50 7.21
N VAL A 125 -23.03 -8.48 6.81
CA VAL A 125 -23.54 -7.12 6.62
C VAL A 125 -24.61 -7.06 5.54
N GLY A 126 -24.45 -7.87 4.48
CA GLY A 126 -25.44 -8.00 3.41
C GLY A 126 -26.82 -8.47 3.86
N THR A 127 -26.97 -9.06 5.05
CA THR A 127 -28.29 -9.47 5.56
C THR A 127 -29.17 -8.32 6.03
N TRP A 128 -28.59 -7.15 6.33
CA TRP A 128 -29.31 -5.92 6.70
C TRP A 128 -29.08 -4.76 5.75
N GLN A 129 -28.32 -4.98 4.68
CA GLN A 129 -28.13 -4.03 3.60
C GLN A 129 -29.47 -3.67 2.95
N GLN A 130 -29.81 -2.38 2.95
CA GLN A 130 -31.02 -1.87 2.30
C GLN A 130 -30.95 -2.05 0.78
N ASP A 131 -32.13 -2.19 0.15
CA ASP A 131 -32.26 -2.23 -1.30
C ASP A 131 -31.90 -0.87 -1.90
N VAL A 132 -31.08 -0.91 -2.95
CA VAL A 132 -30.73 0.26 -3.76
C VAL A 132 -31.35 0.10 -5.14
N THR A 133 -31.86 1.19 -5.70
CA THR A 133 -32.66 1.18 -6.93
C THR A 133 -31.90 0.73 -8.18
N TRP A 134 -30.57 0.70 -8.11
CA TRP A 134 -29.68 0.32 -9.21
C TRP A 134 -29.08 -1.09 -9.09
N ILE A 135 -29.55 -1.91 -8.14
CA ILE A 135 -29.26 -3.35 -8.09
C ILE A 135 -30.40 -4.12 -8.76
N THR A 136 -30.04 -5.09 -9.59
CA THR A 136 -31.01 -5.98 -10.25
C THR A 136 -31.64 -6.94 -9.25
N SER A 137 -32.93 -7.23 -9.39
CA SER A 137 -33.68 -8.13 -8.49
C SER A 137 -33.15 -9.57 -8.43
N GLU A 138 -32.26 -9.97 -9.34
CA GLU A 138 -31.66 -11.31 -9.41
C GLU A 138 -30.44 -11.49 -8.49
N GLU A 139 -29.90 -10.41 -7.91
CA GLU A 139 -28.68 -10.47 -7.10
C GLU A 139 -28.99 -10.61 -5.61
N HIS A 140 -28.54 -11.72 -5.03
CA HIS A 140 -28.81 -12.07 -3.63
C HIS A 140 -27.54 -12.42 -2.84
N GLY A 141 -27.64 -12.31 -1.52
CA GLY A 141 -26.57 -12.71 -0.59
C GLY A 141 -25.24 -12.02 -0.85
N TYR A 142 -24.16 -12.79 -0.87
CA TYR A 142 -22.80 -12.28 -1.08
C TYR A 142 -22.65 -11.45 -2.36
N PHE A 143 -23.17 -11.94 -3.49
CA PHE A 143 -22.94 -11.29 -4.79
C PHE A 143 -23.59 -9.92 -4.89
N ARG A 144 -24.72 -9.71 -4.20
CA ARG A 144 -25.35 -8.39 -4.07
C ARG A 144 -24.39 -7.34 -3.49
N MET A 145 -23.56 -7.72 -2.52
CA MET A 145 -22.56 -6.81 -1.94
C MET A 145 -21.40 -6.51 -2.91
N THR A 146 -21.08 -7.44 -3.81
CA THR A 146 -19.95 -7.30 -4.74
C THR A 146 -20.18 -6.32 -5.88
N VAL A 147 -21.39 -5.78 -5.98
CA VAL A 147 -21.81 -4.90 -7.07
C VAL A 147 -22.37 -3.55 -6.59
N LEU A 148 -22.16 -3.23 -5.31
CA LEU A 148 -22.51 -1.92 -4.73
C LEU A 148 -21.54 -0.81 -5.17
N TRP A 149 -22.01 0.43 -5.06
CA TRP A 149 -21.26 1.67 -5.35
C TRP A 149 -20.59 1.68 -6.72
N ASP A 150 -19.26 1.77 -6.80
CA ASP A 150 -18.51 1.94 -8.05
C ASP A 150 -18.76 0.82 -9.08
N ALA A 151 -19.16 -0.37 -8.62
CA ALA A 151 -19.48 -1.49 -9.49
C ALA A 151 -20.72 -1.25 -10.35
N PHE A 152 -21.61 -0.34 -9.94
CA PHE A 152 -22.68 0.17 -10.79
C PHE A 152 -22.13 0.77 -12.08
N TRP A 153 -21.13 1.66 -11.98
CA TRP A 153 -20.54 2.30 -13.15
C TRP A 153 -19.74 1.34 -14.01
N TYR A 154 -19.03 0.39 -13.39
CA TYR A 154 -18.36 -0.67 -14.14
C TYR A 154 -19.36 -1.56 -14.90
N ARG A 155 -20.52 -1.89 -14.30
CA ARG A 155 -21.61 -2.60 -14.99
C ARG A 155 -22.15 -1.79 -16.15
N GLN A 156 -22.45 -0.51 -15.93
CA GLN A 156 -22.94 0.39 -16.97
C GLN A 156 -21.98 0.43 -18.17
N ILE A 157 -20.66 0.45 -17.94
CA ILE A 157 -19.67 0.40 -19.04
C ILE A 157 -19.69 -0.96 -19.77
N VAL A 158 -19.90 -2.06 -19.03
CA VAL A 158 -20.02 -3.39 -19.63
C VAL A 158 -21.25 -3.48 -20.53
N GLU A 159 -22.38 -2.93 -20.09
CA GLU A 159 -23.68 -3.01 -20.78
C GLU A 159 -23.79 -1.98 -21.90
N ASP A 160 -23.57 -0.70 -21.59
CA ASP A 160 -23.87 0.44 -22.46
C ASP A 160 -22.62 1.05 -23.12
N GLY A 161 -21.43 0.79 -22.56
CA GLY A 161 -20.20 1.45 -22.98
C GLY A 161 -20.07 2.88 -22.45
N TYR A 162 -19.26 3.70 -23.12
CA TYR A 162 -19.06 5.11 -22.76
C TYR A 162 -20.01 6.01 -23.55
N PRO A 163 -20.67 7.00 -22.91
CA PRO A 163 -21.57 7.89 -23.60
C PRO A 163 -20.81 8.84 -24.53
N ALA A 164 -21.26 8.97 -25.78
CA ALA A 164 -20.67 9.88 -26.76
C ALA A 164 -20.97 11.37 -26.43
N VAL A 165 -22.12 11.63 -25.83
CA VAL A 165 -22.53 12.97 -25.37
C VAL A 165 -22.48 12.99 -23.84
N MET A 166 -21.82 13.99 -23.27
CA MET A 166 -21.72 14.11 -21.81
C MET A 166 -23.12 14.40 -21.20
N PRO A 167 -23.62 13.55 -20.29
CA PRO A 167 -24.93 13.75 -19.67
C PRO A 167 -24.96 15.02 -18.83
N GLN A 168 -25.99 15.86 -19.02
CA GLN A 168 -26.15 17.13 -18.33
C GLN A 168 -27.56 17.25 -17.78
N ASP A 169 -27.67 17.97 -16.68
CA ASP A 169 -28.92 18.43 -16.11
C ASP A 169 -29.60 19.43 -17.07
N PRO A 170 -30.85 19.16 -17.52
CA PRO A 170 -31.52 20.01 -18.49
C PRO A 170 -31.77 21.45 -18.02
N ASP A 171 -31.93 21.65 -16.71
CA ASP A 171 -32.30 22.95 -16.13
C ASP A 171 -31.06 23.80 -15.82
N SER A 172 -30.06 23.20 -15.17
CA SER A 172 -28.84 23.90 -14.71
C SER A 172 -27.68 23.81 -15.70
N GLY A 173 -27.72 22.91 -16.69
CA GLY A 173 -26.62 22.62 -17.60
C GLY A 173 -25.41 21.96 -16.92
N ARG A 174 -25.52 21.59 -15.65
CA ARG A 174 -24.44 20.95 -14.90
C ARG A 174 -24.28 19.50 -15.33
N LEU A 175 -23.04 19.04 -15.52
CA LEU A 175 -22.78 17.63 -15.81
C LEU A 175 -23.26 16.73 -14.67
N TRP A 176 -23.89 15.63 -15.04
CA TRP A 176 -24.14 14.52 -14.12
C TRP A 176 -22.89 13.67 -13.92
N GLN A 177 -22.86 12.97 -12.78
CA GLN A 177 -21.94 11.85 -12.58
C GLN A 177 -22.12 10.86 -13.72
N ASN A 178 -21.00 10.42 -14.32
CA ASN A 178 -21.07 9.64 -15.55
C ASN A 178 -19.87 8.66 -15.69
N PRO A 179 -19.98 7.67 -16.59
CA PRO A 179 -18.98 6.61 -16.75
C PRO A 179 -17.57 7.06 -17.10
N TRP A 180 -17.34 8.27 -17.67
CA TRP A 180 -15.99 8.74 -18.02
C TRP A 180 -15.06 8.93 -16.80
N ALA A 181 -15.59 8.92 -15.57
CA ALA A 181 -14.79 8.85 -14.35
C ALA A 181 -14.10 7.49 -14.13
N PHE A 182 -14.59 6.42 -14.78
CA PHE A 182 -14.16 5.05 -14.55
C PHE A 182 -13.36 4.52 -15.75
N TYR A 183 -12.22 3.92 -15.44
CA TYR A 183 -11.21 3.55 -16.44
C TYR A 183 -11.56 2.19 -17.11
N PRO A 184 -11.19 2.00 -18.38
CA PRO A 184 -11.80 0.98 -19.24
C PRO A 184 -11.28 -0.45 -19.05
N LEU A 185 -10.08 -0.65 -18.51
CA LEU A 185 -9.43 -1.97 -18.55
C LEU A 185 -10.25 -3.05 -17.82
N PHE A 186 -10.70 -2.76 -16.60
CA PHE A 186 -11.46 -3.72 -15.80
C PHE A 186 -12.83 -4.07 -16.41
N PRO A 187 -13.70 -3.10 -16.76
CA PRO A 187 -15.01 -3.43 -17.31
C PRO A 187 -14.90 -4.15 -18.66
N TYR A 188 -14.02 -3.75 -19.58
CA TYR A 188 -13.89 -4.48 -20.86
C TYR A 188 -13.29 -5.88 -20.70
N LEU A 189 -12.36 -6.08 -19.76
CA LEU A 189 -11.87 -7.43 -19.44
C LEU A 189 -12.98 -8.29 -18.83
N THR A 190 -13.81 -7.71 -17.96
CA THR A 190 -14.98 -8.38 -17.39
C THR A 190 -15.98 -8.76 -18.49
N LYS A 191 -16.31 -7.83 -19.39
CA LYS A 191 -17.19 -8.07 -20.55
C LYS A 191 -16.70 -9.23 -21.42
N PHE A 192 -15.41 -9.25 -21.74
CA PHE A 192 -14.79 -10.34 -22.49
C PHE A 192 -14.92 -11.69 -21.76
N LEU A 193 -14.65 -11.73 -20.46
CA LEU A 193 -14.79 -12.96 -19.67
C LEU A 193 -16.25 -13.41 -19.53
N MET A 194 -17.22 -12.49 -19.47
CA MET A 194 -18.65 -12.81 -19.50
C MET A 194 -19.02 -13.49 -20.82
N GLN A 195 -18.53 -12.98 -21.96
CA GLN A 195 -18.75 -13.59 -23.28
C GLN A 195 -18.15 -15.00 -23.37
N LEU A 196 -17.02 -15.25 -22.72
CA LEU A 196 -16.38 -16.57 -22.71
C LEU A 196 -17.06 -17.58 -21.77
N THR A 197 -17.53 -17.13 -20.61
CA THR A 197 -18.04 -18.00 -19.54
C THR A 197 -19.56 -18.14 -19.51
N GLY A 198 -20.28 -17.21 -20.15
CA GLY A 198 -21.73 -17.06 -20.02
C GLY A 198 -22.19 -16.55 -18.64
N GLY A 199 -21.26 -16.18 -17.76
CA GLY A 199 -21.56 -15.71 -16.41
C GLY A 199 -22.03 -14.24 -16.37
N GLY A 200 -22.82 -13.90 -15.34
CA GLY A 200 -23.25 -12.52 -15.07
C GLY A 200 -22.14 -11.64 -14.49
N PHE A 201 -22.35 -10.31 -14.54
CA PHE A 201 -21.36 -9.30 -14.14
C PHE A 201 -20.86 -9.48 -12.69
N ALA A 202 -21.76 -9.72 -11.73
CA ALA A 202 -21.37 -9.91 -10.32
C ALA A 202 -20.37 -11.05 -10.15
N VAL A 203 -20.68 -12.22 -10.71
CA VAL A 203 -19.86 -13.43 -10.58
C VAL A 203 -18.52 -13.24 -11.29
N VAL A 204 -18.54 -12.80 -12.55
CA VAL A 204 -17.33 -12.66 -13.37
C VAL A 204 -16.44 -11.54 -12.85
N GLY A 205 -17.00 -10.37 -12.54
CA GLY A 205 -16.26 -9.21 -12.02
C GLY A 205 -15.67 -9.46 -10.64
N SER A 206 -16.45 -10.05 -9.72
CA SER A 206 -15.96 -10.43 -8.38
C SER A 206 -14.84 -11.48 -8.46
N THR A 207 -15.02 -12.50 -9.29
CA THR A 207 -14.01 -13.57 -9.48
C THR A 207 -12.74 -13.03 -10.12
N LEU A 208 -12.86 -12.17 -11.13
CA LEU A 208 -11.71 -11.49 -11.74
C LEU A 208 -10.91 -10.72 -10.69
N SER A 209 -11.59 -9.92 -9.86
CA SER A 209 -10.94 -9.18 -8.79
C SER A 209 -10.22 -10.09 -7.79
N LEU A 210 -10.89 -11.16 -7.34
CA LEU A 210 -10.34 -12.11 -6.39
C LEU A 210 -9.06 -12.77 -6.94
N LEU A 211 -9.08 -13.24 -8.18
CA LEU A 211 -7.94 -13.94 -8.79
C LEU A 211 -6.78 -12.99 -9.10
N VAL A 212 -7.07 -11.80 -9.63
CA VAL A 212 -6.04 -10.79 -9.91
C VAL A 212 -5.46 -10.22 -8.61
N GLY A 213 -6.27 -10.08 -7.56
CA GLY A 213 -5.81 -9.71 -6.23
C GLY A 213 -4.87 -10.76 -5.63
N ALA A 214 -5.12 -12.05 -5.87
CA ALA A 214 -4.20 -13.12 -5.47
C ALA A 214 -2.86 -13.02 -6.22
N ALA A 215 -2.89 -12.72 -7.52
CA ALA A 215 -1.69 -12.47 -8.31
C ALA A 215 -0.91 -11.23 -7.82
N ALA A 216 -1.63 -10.16 -7.45
CA ALA A 216 -1.05 -8.97 -6.83
C ALA A 216 -0.36 -9.30 -5.50
N ALA A 217 -0.99 -10.11 -4.63
CA ALA A 217 -0.41 -10.54 -3.36
C ALA A 217 0.94 -11.26 -3.55
N VAL A 218 1.02 -12.16 -4.53
CA VAL A 218 2.27 -12.85 -4.88
C VAL A 218 3.33 -11.89 -5.38
N LEU A 219 2.96 -10.93 -6.24
CA LEU A 219 3.93 -9.97 -6.79
C LEU A 219 4.42 -8.98 -5.74
N ILE A 220 3.56 -8.53 -4.82
CA ILE A 220 3.95 -7.79 -3.61
C ILE A 220 4.94 -8.62 -2.80
N ALA A 221 4.63 -9.89 -2.53
CA ALA A 221 5.51 -10.77 -1.77
C ALA A 221 6.90 -10.89 -2.39
N ILE A 222 6.98 -11.00 -3.72
CA ILE A 222 8.25 -11.07 -4.47
C ILE A 222 9.01 -9.75 -4.35
N LEU A 223 8.36 -8.61 -4.58
CA LEU A 223 8.97 -7.29 -4.46
C LEU A 223 9.52 -7.05 -3.06
N LEU A 224 8.76 -7.39 -2.02
CA LEU A 224 9.19 -7.24 -0.63
C LEU A 224 10.29 -8.24 -0.29
N ARG A 225 10.22 -9.48 -0.77
CA ARG A 225 11.22 -10.52 -0.48
C ARG A 225 12.61 -10.10 -0.94
N ASP A 226 12.73 -9.51 -2.14
CA ASP A 226 14.00 -9.03 -2.68
C ASP A 226 14.58 -7.85 -1.86
N ARG A 227 13.75 -7.20 -1.02
CA ARG A 227 14.08 -5.98 -0.27
C ARG A 227 14.31 -6.19 1.21
N VAL A 228 13.54 -7.08 1.84
CA VAL A 228 13.49 -7.28 3.30
C VAL A 228 13.50 -8.75 3.70
N GLY A 229 13.70 -9.66 2.75
CA GLY A 229 13.75 -11.09 3.00
C GLY A 229 12.37 -11.74 3.14
N PRO A 230 12.29 -13.08 3.07
CA PRO A 230 11.03 -13.79 2.92
C PRO A 230 10.12 -13.73 4.16
N ARG A 231 10.67 -13.69 5.38
CA ARG A 231 9.86 -13.59 6.61
C ARG A 231 9.09 -12.28 6.69
N ILE A 232 9.78 -11.16 6.49
CA ILE A 232 9.17 -9.83 6.53
C ILE A 232 8.25 -9.63 5.33
N ALA A 233 8.57 -10.21 4.17
CA ALA A 233 7.68 -10.19 3.02
C ALA A 233 6.33 -10.87 3.30
N VAL A 234 6.34 -12.07 3.90
CA VAL A 234 5.10 -12.76 4.31
C VAL A 234 4.33 -11.94 5.35
N ALA A 235 5.01 -11.39 6.36
CA ALA A 235 4.37 -10.52 7.35
C ALA A 235 3.76 -9.27 6.71
N GLY A 236 4.47 -8.61 5.80
CA GLY A 236 4.00 -7.42 5.09
C GLY A 236 2.79 -7.71 4.21
N VAL A 237 2.80 -8.83 3.48
CA VAL A 237 1.64 -9.28 2.70
C VAL A 237 0.47 -9.65 3.60
N THR A 238 0.71 -10.26 4.76
CA THR A 238 -0.35 -10.59 5.73
C THR A 238 -1.01 -9.33 6.26
N LEU A 239 -0.22 -8.33 6.64
CA LEU A 239 -0.74 -7.03 7.10
C LEU A 239 -1.49 -6.30 5.98
N TRP A 240 -0.96 -6.32 4.75
CA TRP A 240 -1.63 -5.75 3.57
C TRP A 240 -2.92 -6.49 3.22
N ALA A 241 -2.94 -7.83 3.22
CA ALA A 241 -4.10 -8.62 2.82
C ALA A 241 -5.27 -8.53 3.80
N THR A 242 -4.97 -8.25 5.08
CA THR A 242 -5.96 -8.07 6.14
C THR A 242 -6.46 -6.63 6.29
N PHE A 243 -5.78 -5.65 5.67
CA PHE A 243 -6.08 -4.23 5.79
C PHE A 243 -7.57 -3.90 5.57
N MET A 244 -8.07 -2.89 6.29
CA MET A 244 -9.51 -2.64 6.43
C MET A 244 -10.28 -2.56 5.11
N ALA A 245 -9.70 -1.92 4.08
CA ALA A 245 -10.38 -1.70 2.79
C ALA A 245 -10.19 -2.85 1.79
N THR A 246 -9.45 -3.90 2.15
CA THR A 246 -9.14 -5.01 1.24
C THR A 246 -10.31 -5.89 0.80
N PRO A 247 -11.53 -5.86 1.40
CA PRO A 247 -12.70 -6.48 0.78
C PRO A 247 -12.93 -6.05 -0.68
N VAL A 248 -12.53 -4.84 -1.09
CA VAL A 248 -12.60 -4.40 -2.51
C VAL A 248 -11.87 -5.34 -3.47
N LEU A 249 -10.88 -6.11 -2.99
CA LEU A 249 -10.10 -7.03 -3.82
C LEU A 249 -10.89 -8.28 -4.24
N GLN A 250 -12.14 -8.44 -3.80
CA GLN A 250 -13.06 -9.49 -4.26
C GLN A 250 -14.44 -8.93 -4.65
N VAL A 251 -14.55 -7.60 -4.75
CA VAL A 251 -15.71 -6.88 -5.30
C VAL A 251 -15.40 -6.55 -6.76
N ALA A 252 -16.40 -6.34 -7.60
CA ALA A 252 -16.23 -6.02 -9.02
C ALA A 252 -15.64 -4.60 -9.27
N TYR A 253 -14.50 -4.29 -8.65
CA TYR A 253 -13.77 -3.02 -8.73
C TYR A 253 -12.36 -3.17 -9.34
N THR A 254 -11.69 -2.04 -9.56
CA THR A 254 -10.38 -1.94 -10.22
C THR A 254 -9.17 -2.12 -9.30
N GLU A 255 -9.32 -2.10 -7.98
CA GLU A 255 -8.18 -2.09 -7.03
C GLU A 255 -7.23 -3.28 -7.21
N SER A 256 -7.78 -4.46 -7.49
CA SER A 256 -7.04 -5.70 -7.71
C SER A 256 -6.10 -5.59 -8.92
N ILE A 257 -6.65 -5.25 -10.09
CA ILE A 257 -5.89 -5.11 -11.34
C ILE A 257 -4.95 -3.92 -11.30
N ALA A 258 -5.36 -2.80 -10.70
CA ALA A 258 -4.50 -1.64 -10.53
C ALA A 258 -3.28 -1.97 -9.64
N THR A 259 -3.48 -2.70 -8.55
CA THR A 259 -2.37 -3.13 -7.67
C THR A 259 -1.45 -4.12 -8.39
N PHE A 260 -2.01 -5.08 -9.14
CA PHE A 260 -1.21 -6.03 -9.92
C PHE A 260 -0.33 -5.32 -10.96
N LEU A 261 -0.91 -4.43 -11.77
CA LEU A 261 -0.19 -3.68 -12.80
C LEU A 261 0.86 -2.76 -12.19
N LEU A 262 0.54 -2.04 -11.12
CA LEU A 262 1.48 -1.22 -10.37
C LEU A 262 2.69 -2.06 -9.91
N CYS A 263 2.44 -3.21 -9.29
CA CYS A 263 3.51 -4.10 -8.87
C CYS A 263 4.34 -4.60 -10.06
N GLY A 264 3.70 -4.82 -11.22
CA GLY A 264 4.39 -5.14 -12.48
C GLY A 264 5.33 -4.04 -12.94
N VAL A 265 4.88 -2.77 -12.95
CA VAL A 265 5.73 -1.62 -13.29
C VAL A 265 6.93 -1.55 -12.35
N LEU A 266 6.70 -1.60 -11.04
CA LEU A 266 7.75 -1.53 -10.03
C LEU A 266 8.75 -2.69 -10.15
N TYR A 267 8.25 -3.90 -10.43
CA TYR A 267 9.08 -5.08 -10.67
C TYR A 267 9.98 -4.93 -11.89
N PHE A 268 9.42 -4.49 -13.02
CA PHE A 268 10.20 -4.30 -14.24
C PHE A 268 11.19 -3.14 -14.15
N LEU A 269 10.84 -2.04 -13.47
CA LEU A 269 11.77 -0.93 -13.19
C LEU A 269 12.92 -1.40 -12.29
N ALA A 270 12.62 -2.12 -11.20
CA ALA A 270 13.64 -2.66 -10.29
C ALA A 270 14.61 -3.64 -10.99
N ARG A 271 14.13 -4.36 -12.00
CA ARG A 271 14.93 -5.28 -12.84
C ARG A 271 15.51 -4.62 -14.09
N GLN A 272 15.37 -3.30 -14.25
CA GLN A 272 15.85 -2.54 -15.43
C GLN A 272 15.30 -3.08 -16.77
N ARG A 273 14.13 -3.73 -16.74
CA ARG A 273 13.40 -4.18 -17.95
C ARG A 273 12.53 -3.04 -18.47
N TRP A 274 13.20 -1.99 -18.92
CA TRP A 274 12.60 -0.69 -19.22
C TRP A 274 11.38 -0.75 -20.16
N LEU A 275 11.45 -1.50 -21.28
CA LEU A 275 10.34 -1.58 -22.23
C LEU A 275 9.11 -2.28 -21.64
N ALA A 276 9.32 -3.34 -20.83
CA ALA A 276 8.22 -4.01 -20.15
C ALA A 276 7.60 -3.08 -19.09
N ALA A 277 8.42 -2.30 -18.36
CA ALA A 277 7.92 -1.30 -17.43
C ALA A 277 7.05 -0.24 -18.13
N GLY A 278 7.52 0.28 -19.27
CA GLY A 278 6.76 1.24 -20.08
C GLY A 278 5.42 0.68 -20.56
N ALA A 279 5.40 -0.54 -21.11
CA ALA A 279 4.18 -1.18 -21.58
C ALA A 279 3.15 -1.39 -20.45
N VAL A 280 3.59 -1.91 -19.30
CA VAL A 280 2.70 -2.11 -18.14
C VAL A 280 2.25 -0.77 -17.54
N ALA A 281 3.07 0.27 -17.60
CA ALA A 281 2.67 1.62 -17.17
C ALA A 281 1.51 2.16 -18.02
N LEU A 282 1.56 1.99 -19.34
CA LEU A 282 0.46 2.37 -20.23
C LEU A 282 -0.83 1.59 -19.89
N LEU A 283 -0.73 0.28 -19.63
CA LEU A 283 -1.88 -0.51 -19.15
C LEU A 283 -2.43 0.00 -17.81
N THR A 284 -1.54 0.44 -16.91
CA THR A 284 -1.95 1.06 -15.63
C THR A 284 -2.72 2.36 -15.88
N GLY A 285 -2.30 3.14 -16.87
CA GLY A 285 -2.93 4.39 -17.33
C GLY A 285 -4.35 4.25 -17.87
N ILE A 286 -4.77 3.04 -18.24
CA ILE A 286 -6.15 2.72 -18.64
C ILE A 286 -6.86 1.82 -17.62
N ALA A 287 -6.23 1.54 -16.48
CA ALA A 287 -6.80 0.75 -15.39
C ALA A 287 -7.36 1.62 -14.26
N ARG A 288 -6.66 2.71 -13.92
CA ARG A 288 -7.04 3.59 -12.79
C ARG A 288 -6.30 4.93 -12.86
N PRO A 289 -6.83 6.03 -12.28
CA PRO A 289 -6.11 7.31 -12.15
C PRO A 289 -5.00 7.25 -11.09
N ILE A 290 -4.10 6.27 -11.16
CA ILE A 290 -2.93 6.15 -10.27
C ILE A 290 -1.61 6.16 -11.05
N ALA A 291 -1.69 6.29 -12.37
CA ALA A 291 -0.55 6.13 -13.25
C ALA A 291 0.33 7.40 -13.31
N LEU A 292 -0.22 8.59 -13.01
CA LEU A 292 0.52 9.85 -13.04
C LEU A 292 1.79 9.85 -12.14
N PRO A 293 1.76 9.35 -10.88
CA PRO A 293 2.96 9.14 -10.07
C PRO A 293 4.04 8.26 -10.70
N LEU A 294 3.70 7.37 -11.64
CA LEU A 294 4.69 6.52 -12.29
C LEU A 294 5.71 7.33 -13.09
N GLY A 295 5.33 8.51 -13.61
CA GLY A 295 6.28 9.44 -14.22
C GLY A 295 7.40 9.83 -13.25
N PHE A 296 7.04 10.20 -12.01
CA PHE A 296 8.01 10.50 -10.95
C PHE A 296 8.86 9.27 -10.58
N VAL A 297 8.24 8.09 -10.45
CA VAL A 297 8.98 6.85 -10.18
C VAL A 297 9.97 6.55 -11.31
N GLY A 298 9.56 6.72 -12.57
CA GLY A 298 10.39 6.56 -13.75
C GLY A 298 11.62 7.49 -13.72
N VAL A 299 11.42 8.78 -13.41
CA VAL A 299 12.51 9.75 -13.23
C VAL A 299 13.51 9.27 -12.18
N VAL A 300 13.01 8.86 -11.00
CA VAL A 300 13.88 8.38 -9.91
C VAL A 300 14.67 7.14 -10.35
N CYS A 301 14.03 6.15 -10.97
CA CYS A 301 14.69 4.93 -11.44
C CYS A 301 15.78 5.22 -12.48
N VAL A 302 15.47 6.06 -13.47
CA VAL A 302 16.41 6.50 -14.51
C VAL A 302 17.58 7.27 -13.89
N PHE A 303 17.31 8.16 -12.94
CA PHE A 303 18.35 8.92 -12.23
C PHE A 303 19.31 8.01 -11.46
N PHE A 304 18.80 7.03 -10.71
CA PHE A 304 19.66 6.07 -10.00
C PHE A 304 20.47 5.18 -10.95
N ARG A 305 19.88 4.74 -12.08
CA ARG A 305 20.61 4.00 -13.11
C ARG A 305 21.73 4.85 -13.72
N TRP A 306 21.44 6.12 -14.06
CA TRP A 306 22.42 7.08 -14.57
C TRP A 306 23.53 7.35 -13.57
N ARG A 307 23.23 7.52 -12.28
CA ARG A 307 24.24 7.73 -11.24
C ARG A 307 25.21 6.55 -11.13
N ASN A 308 24.74 5.33 -11.38
CA ASN A 308 25.56 4.11 -11.35
C ASN A 308 26.34 3.85 -12.65
N ARG A 309 26.25 4.71 -13.67
CA ARG A 309 26.90 4.51 -14.99
C ARG A 309 28.41 4.39 -14.93
N ALA A 310 29.06 5.01 -13.95
CA ALA A 310 30.52 4.96 -13.79
C ALA A 310 31.00 3.55 -13.37
N LYS A 311 30.16 2.79 -12.67
CA LYS A 311 30.45 1.41 -12.25
C LYS A 311 29.95 0.38 -13.26
N CYS A 312 28.78 0.65 -13.84
CA CYS A 312 28.15 -0.20 -14.85
C CYS A 312 27.78 0.67 -16.06
N PRO A 313 28.63 0.74 -17.11
CA PRO A 313 28.38 1.56 -18.29
C PRO A 313 26.98 1.33 -18.88
N VAL A 314 26.37 2.40 -19.41
CA VAL A 314 25.04 2.36 -20.03
C VAL A 314 25.24 2.37 -21.54
N SER A 315 24.76 1.32 -22.22
CA SER A 315 24.79 1.26 -23.69
C SER A 315 23.80 2.27 -24.30
N VAL A 316 24.03 2.66 -25.56
CA VAL A 316 23.08 3.53 -26.30
C VAL A 316 21.68 2.89 -26.37
N GLY A 317 21.62 1.57 -26.61
CA GLY A 317 20.34 0.85 -26.62
C GLY A 317 19.63 0.88 -25.27
N GLU A 318 20.36 0.85 -24.15
CA GLU A 318 19.77 1.00 -22.83
C GLU A 318 19.27 2.42 -22.58
N TRP A 319 19.99 3.45 -23.03
CA TRP A 319 19.52 4.84 -22.97
C TRP A 319 18.18 5.04 -23.67
N VAL A 320 18.05 4.52 -24.89
CA VAL A 320 16.78 4.57 -25.64
C VAL A 320 15.68 3.88 -24.85
N ARG A 321 15.92 2.67 -24.34
CA ARG A 321 14.91 1.91 -23.56
C ARG A 321 14.51 2.65 -22.27
N MET A 322 15.47 3.24 -21.55
CA MET A 322 15.23 4.06 -20.36
C MET A 322 14.37 5.28 -20.69
N PHE A 323 14.70 6.00 -21.76
CA PHE A 323 13.93 7.15 -22.23
C PHE A 323 12.51 6.75 -22.63
N THR A 324 12.34 5.68 -23.41
CA THR A 324 11.03 5.13 -23.78
C THR A 324 10.21 4.79 -22.54
N ALA A 325 10.78 4.11 -21.56
CA ALA A 325 10.09 3.78 -20.31
C ALA A 325 9.64 5.02 -19.54
N LEU A 326 10.51 6.04 -19.46
CA LEU A 326 10.19 7.31 -18.81
C LEU A 326 9.02 8.02 -19.50
N VAL A 327 9.05 8.10 -20.84
CA VAL A 327 7.96 8.69 -21.64
C VAL A 327 6.66 7.91 -21.43
N CYS A 328 6.68 6.58 -21.52
CA CYS A 328 5.50 5.75 -21.29
C CYS A 328 4.94 5.91 -19.87
N CYS A 329 5.81 5.97 -18.85
CA CYS A 329 5.39 6.21 -17.46
C CYS A 329 4.74 7.60 -17.31
N GLY A 330 5.32 8.65 -17.90
CA GLY A 330 4.75 9.99 -17.87
C GLY A 330 3.42 10.10 -18.61
N LEU A 331 3.33 9.53 -19.82
CA LEU A 331 2.12 9.58 -20.65
C LEU A 331 0.99 8.72 -20.08
N SER A 332 1.28 7.67 -19.32
CA SER A 332 0.26 6.77 -18.76
C SER A 332 -0.83 7.52 -17.97
N GLY A 333 -0.47 8.55 -17.20
CA GLY A 333 -1.44 9.37 -16.45
C GLY A 333 -2.33 10.26 -17.32
N LEU A 334 -1.97 10.48 -18.59
CA LEU A 334 -2.66 11.36 -19.53
C LEU A 334 -3.46 10.58 -20.59
N MET A 335 -3.28 9.25 -20.67
CA MET A 335 -3.94 8.41 -21.66
C MET A 335 -5.46 8.50 -21.57
N TRP A 336 -6.02 8.34 -20.37
CA TRP A 336 -7.47 8.34 -20.20
C TRP A 336 -8.11 9.71 -20.45
N PRO A 337 -7.57 10.84 -19.93
CA PRO A 337 -8.04 12.16 -20.35
C PRO A 337 -8.04 12.37 -21.86
N ALA A 338 -7.01 11.91 -22.57
CA ALA A 338 -6.94 12.00 -24.03
C ALA A 338 -8.01 11.13 -24.71
N LEU A 339 -8.27 9.92 -24.21
CA LEU A 339 -9.32 9.05 -24.73
C LEU A 339 -10.73 9.61 -24.47
N ALA A 340 -10.95 10.23 -23.30
CA ALA A 340 -12.19 10.92 -22.99
C ALA A 340 -12.43 12.11 -23.94
N TRP A 341 -11.39 12.88 -24.23
CA TRP A 341 -11.48 13.93 -25.25
C TRP A 341 -11.83 13.35 -26.62
N LEU A 342 -11.12 12.33 -27.08
CA LEU A 342 -11.37 11.72 -28.38
C LEU A 342 -12.79 11.11 -28.49
N GLY A 343 -13.29 10.50 -27.42
CA GLY A 343 -14.61 9.84 -27.41
C GLY A 343 -15.80 10.81 -27.31
N THR A 344 -15.58 12.01 -26.78
CA THR A 344 -16.65 13.01 -26.56
C THR A 344 -16.55 14.24 -27.46
N GLY A 345 -15.39 14.47 -28.08
CA GLY A 345 -15.06 15.70 -28.78
C GLY A 345 -14.75 16.89 -27.86
N VAL A 346 -14.81 16.73 -26.53
CA VAL A 346 -14.63 17.81 -25.56
C VAL A 346 -13.27 17.68 -24.85
N PRO A 347 -12.34 18.65 -25.03
CA PRO A 347 -10.99 18.58 -24.45
C PRO A 347 -10.96 18.43 -22.92
N THR A 348 -11.96 18.99 -22.25
CA THR A 348 -12.09 19.00 -20.79
C THR A 348 -12.97 17.88 -20.24
N ALA A 349 -13.43 16.93 -21.08
CA ALA A 349 -14.42 15.93 -20.69
C ALA A 349 -14.07 15.17 -19.40
N TYR A 350 -12.81 14.78 -19.25
CA TYR A 350 -12.37 14.09 -18.05
C TYR A 350 -12.37 15.00 -16.81
N THR A 351 -11.84 16.23 -16.92
CA THR A 351 -11.82 17.16 -15.78
C THR A 351 -13.21 17.61 -15.38
N ASP A 352 -14.10 17.84 -16.35
CA ASP A 352 -15.48 18.25 -16.11
C ASP A 352 -16.28 17.10 -15.48
N THR A 353 -16.04 15.87 -15.96
CA THR A 353 -16.60 14.67 -15.33
C THR A 353 -16.13 14.54 -13.89
N MET A 354 -14.82 14.66 -13.62
CA MET A 354 -14.30 14.59 -12.25
C MET A 354 -14.85 15.71 -11.35
N ALA A 355 -15.10 16.90 -11.91
CA ALA A 355 -15.75 18.00 -11.19
C ALA A 355 -17.21 17.69 -10.80
N ALA A 356 -17.94 16.90 -11.60
CA ALA A 356 -19.30 16.47 -11.27
C ALA A 356 -19.36 15.58 -10.01
N TRP A 357 -18.26 14.90 -9.68
CA TRP A 357 -18.10 14.08 -8.47
C TRP A 357 -17.73 14.87 -7.22
N ARG A 358 -17.42 16.17 -7.36
CA ARG A 358 -16.96 17.01 -6.26
C ARG A 358 -18.08 17.84 -5.66
N ALA A 359 -17.92 18.14 -4.36
CA ALA A 359 -18.76 19.12 -3.69
C ALA A 359 -18.55 20.53 -4.25
N VAL A 360 -17.30 20.87 -4.57
CA VAL A 360 -16.91 22.13 -5.23
C VAL A 360 -16.49 21.79 -6.67
N PRO A 361 -17.14 22.37 -7.70
CA PRO A 361 -16.87 22.04 -9.11
C PRO A 361 -15.44 22.37 -9.58
N GLU A 362 -14.67 23.14 -8.82
CA GLU A 362 -13.32 23.55 -9.19
C GLU A 362 -12.26 22.53 -8.76
N ILE A 363 -11.31 22.26 -9.66
CA ILE A 363 -10.14 21.44 -9.35
C ILE A 363 -9.04 22.32 -8.75
N GLN A 364 -9.02 22.38 -7.42
CA GLN A 364 -7.99 23.11 -6.66
C GLN A 364 -7.04 22.13 -5.96
N PRO A 365 -5.76 22.06 -6.37
CA PRO A 365 -4.82 21.14 -5.74
C PRO A 365 -4.61 21.44 -4.25
N PHE A 366 -4.50 20.40 -3.42
CA PHE A 366 -4.27 20.47 -1.96
C PHE A 366 -5.39 21.14 -1.13
N GLN A 367 -6.16 22.06 -1.70
CA GLN A 367 -7.21 22.80 -1.02
C GLN A 367 -8.27 21.89 -0.33
N PRO A 368 -8.70 20.76 -0.91
CA PRO A 368 -9.66 19.87 -0.25
C PRO A 368 -9.19 19.38 1.12
N TRP A 369 -7.89 19.14 1.30
CA TRP A 369 -7.31 18.75 2.59
C TRP A 369 -7.39 19.88 3.61
N TRP A 370 -7.10 21.11 3.19
CA TRP A 370 -7.26 22.28 4.05
C TRP A 370 -8.72 22.48 4.48
N ASN A 371 -9.65 22.33 3.54
CA ASN A 371 -11.08 22.46 3.81
C ASN A 371 -11.57 21.40 4.80
N LEU A 372 -11.18 20.13 4.61
CA LEU A 372 -11.53 19.05 5.54
C LEU A 372 -11.03 19.36 6.96
N PHE A 373 -9.74 19.67 7.12
CA PHE A 373 -9.14 19.86 8.44
C PHE A 373 -9.72 21.08 9.17
N ARG A 374 -9.97 22.19 8.45
CA ARG A 374 -10.67 23.35 9.02
C ARG A 374 -12.06 22.99 9.53
N TRP A 375 -12.83 22.29 8.71
CA TRP A 375 -14.18 21.90 9.07
C TRP A 375 -14.19 20.90 10.25
N MET A 376 -13.35 19.86 10.21
CA MET A 376 -13.28 18.85 11.29
C MET A 376 -12.88 19.48 12.63
N ILE A 377 -11.83 20.31 12.65
CA ILE A 377 -11.34 20.94 13.89
C ILE A 377 -12.35 21.96 14.42
N GLY A 378 -12.97 22.75 13.53
CA GLY A 378 -14.03 23.68 13.90
C GLY A 378 -15.25 22.98 14.49
N ALA A 379 -15.64 21.83 13.93
CA ALA A 379 -16.80 21.06 14.37
C ALA A 379 -16.56 20.23 15.65
N THR A 380 -15.33 19.78 15.92
CA THR A 380 -15.06 18.81 17.00
C THR A 380 -14.35 19.39 18.21
N VAL A 381 -13.30 20.19 18.02
CA VAL A 381 -12.43 20.68 19.09
C VAL A 381 -12.70 22.16 19.40
N GLY A 382 -13.50 22.85 18.58
CA GLY A 382 -13.68 24.30 18.68
C GLY A 382 -12.40 25.07 18.38
N GLY A 383 -11.45 24.45 17.67
CA GLY A 383 -10.15 25.04 17.36
C GLY A 383 -10.22 26.01 16.18
N GLY A 384 -9.46 27.11 16.25
CA GLY A 384 -9.31 28.03 15.13
C GLY A 384 -8.45 27.46 13.97
N PRO A 385 -8.27 28.21 12.87
CA PRO A 385 -7.50 27.80 11.69
C PRO A 385 -6.08 27.31 12.00
N VAL A 386 -5.46 27.81 13.07
CA VAL A 386 -4.12 27.41 13.51
C VAL A 386 -4.08 25.93 13.92
N VAL A 387 -5.07 25.45 14.68
CA VAL A 387 -5.12 24.04 15.12
C VAL A 387 -5.33 23.11 13.92
N ALA A 388 -6.18 23.51 12.96
CA ALA A 388 -6.35 22.81 11.69
C ALA A 388 -5.05 22.73 10.89
N ALA A 389 -4.30 23.84 10.81
CA ALA A 389 -3.02 23.89 10.11
C ALA A 389 -1.98 22.98 10.77
N LEU A 390 -1.89 22.97 12.11
CA LEU A 390 -0.99 22.10 12.86
C LEU A 390 -1.35 20.61 12.67
N ALA A 391 -2.64 20.27 12.70
CA ALA A 391 -3.11 18.91 12.48
C ALA A 391 -2.82 18.42 11.05
N LEU A 392 -3.04 19.25 10.03
CA LEU A 392 -2.69 18.95 8.64
C LEU A 392 -1.16 18.82 8.48
N ALA A 393 -0.38 19.73 9.06
CA ALA A 393 1.08 19.67 9.05
C ALA A 393 1.59 18.38 9.69
N LEU A 394 1.00 17.95 10.82
CA LEU A 394 1.34 16.68 11.46
C LEU A 394 1.06 15.50 10.53
N LEU A 395 -0.11 15.45 9.88
CA LEU A 395 -0.44 14.40 8.92
C LEU A 395 0.58 14.33 7.77
N VAL A 396 0.95 15.48 7.20
CA VAL A 396 1.95 15.60 6.14
C VAL A 396 3.32 15.11 6.62
N VAL A 397 3.77 15.58 7.79
CA VAL A 397 5.05 15.17 8.38
C VAL A 397 5.10 13.67 8.67
N VAL A 398 4.03 13.09 9.23
CA VAL A 398 3.95 11.65 9.48
C VAL A 398 3.99 10.88 8.16
N THR A 399 3.17 11.26 7.19
CA THR A 399 3.07 10.55 5.89
C THR A 399 4.40 10.52 5.16
N PHE A 400 5.04 11.68 4.99
CA PHE A 400 6.33 11.74 4.30
C PHE A 400 7.49 11.28 5.17
N GLY A 401 7.39 11.41 6.50
CA GLY A 401 8.34 10.84 7.45
C GLY A 401 8.41 9.32 7.36
N LEU A 402 7.26 8.63 7.24
CA LEU A 402 7.20 7.17 7.05
C LEU A 402 8.00 6.69 5.83
N VAL A 403 8.09 7.51 4.76
CA VAL A 403 8.77 7.14 3.50
C VAL A 403 10.22 7.64 3.42
N LEU A 404 10.48 8.86 3.90
CA LEU A 404 11.78 9.52 3.79
C LEU A 404 12.75 9.11 4.92
N GLY A 405 12.22 8.60 6.03
CA GLY A 405 12.99 8.20 7.20
C GLY A 405 13.93 7.00 7.01
N PRO A 406 14.85 6.79 7.96
CA PRO A 406 15.82 5.68 7.94
C PRO A 406 15.15 4.30 8.00
N TRP A 407 13.97 4.20 8.62
CA TRP A 407 13.16 2.99 8.75
C TRP A 407 12.53 2.49 7.45
N ALA A 408 12.66 3.23 6.33
CA ALA A 408 12.19 2.82 5.01
C ALA A 408 13.34 2.47 4.05
N ARG A 409 14.60 2.56 4.48
CA ARG A 409 15.77 2.39 3.59
C ARG A 409 15.81 1.06 2.85
N ALA A 410 15.40 -0.03 3.51
CA ALA A 410 15.41 -1.36 2.91
C ALA A 410 14.44 -1.50 1.72
N LEU A 411 13.39 -0.66 1.68
CA LEU A 411 12.44 -0.65 0.55
C LEU A 411 13.08 -0.21 -0.77
N GLY A 412 14.27 0.40 -0.74
CA GLY A 412 15.00 0.88 -1.92
C GLY A 412 14.30 2.03 -2.68
N PRO A 413 14.89 2.53 -3.77
CA PRO A 413 14.46 3.78 -4.40
C PRO A 413 13.08 3.69 -5.06
N GLU A 414 12.73 2.59 -5.71
CA GLU A 414 11.51 2.43 -6.51
C GLU A 414 10.25 2.44 -5.62
N LEU A 415 10.24 1.62 -4.56
CA LEU A 415 9.10 1.54 -3.64
C LEU A 415 8.94 2.83 -2.83
N ARG A 416 10.06 3.49 -2.46
CA ARG A 416 10.03 4.78 -1.76
C ARG A 416 9.55 5.90 -2.69
N ALA A 417 10.01 5.93 -3.94
CA ALA A 417 9.55 6.90 -4.93
C ALA A 417 8.06 6.74 -5.20
N TRP A 418 7.57 5.50 -5.31
CA TRP A 418 6.13 5.24 -5.42
C TRP A 418 5.38 5.74 -4.20
N SER A 419 5.81 5.34 -2.99
CA SER A 419 5.11 5.71 -1.75
C SER A 419 5.05 7.23 -1.57
N PHE A 420 6.15 7.93 -1.90
CA PHE A 420 6.23 9.40 -1.88
C PHE A 420 5.33 10.03 -2.95
N GLY A 421 5.53 9.66 -4.22
CA GLY A 421 4.83 10.27 -5.36
C GLY A 421 3.33 10.00 -5.33
N TYR A 422 2.91 8.79 -4.93
CA TYR A 422 1.50 8.46 -4.80
C TYR A 422 0.85 9.22 -3.63
N SER A 423 1.54 9.34 -2.48
CA SER A 423 1.02 10.18 -1.38
C SER A 423 0.87 11.64 -1.79
N LEU A 424 1.88 12.20 -2.47
CA LEU A 424 1.82 13.57 -2.98
C LEU A 424 0.68 13.75 -3.99
N TYR A 425 0.47 12.77 -4.86
CA TYR A 425 -0.65 12.78 -5.80
C TYR A 425 -2.00 12.78 -5.08
N LEU A 426 -2.20 11.94 -4.06
CA LEU A 426 -3.44 11.94 -3.26
C LEU A 426 -3.63 13.27 -2.52
N PHE A 427 -2.57 13.88 -1.98
CA PHE A 427 -2.65 15.22 -1.41
C PHE A 427 -3.05 16.27 -2.44
N ALA A 428 -2.55 16.15 -3.66
CA ALA A 428 -2.80 17.12 -4.72
C ALA A 428 -4.19 16.97 -5.35
N SER A 429 -4.66 15.75 -5.62
CA SER A 429 -5.82 15.54 -6.50
C SER A 429 -7.08 15.04 -5.80
N LEU A 430 -6.96 14.39 -4.64
CA LEU A 430 -8.08 13.73 -4.00
C LEU A 430 -8.83 14.70 -3.08
N ASP A 431 -10.16 14.69 -3.15
CA ASP A 431 -11.02 15.22 -2.08
C ASP A 431 -11.09 14.20 -0.95
N PRO A 432 -10.59 14.52 0.25
CA PRO A 432 -10.54 13.56 1.34
C PRO A 432 -11.94 13.09 1.73
N SER A 433 -12.24 11.84 1.38
CA SER A 433 -13.45 11.15 1.76
C SER A 433 -13.11 9.84 2.46
N THR A 434 -14.15 9.11 2.85
CA THR A 434 -14.05 7.74 3.36
C THR A 434 -13.37 6.78 2.37
N SER A 435 -13.33 7.10 1.07
CA SER A 435 -12.60 6.35 0.04
C SER A 435 -11.08 6.41 0.15
N ILE A 436 -10.52 7.29 0.99
CA ILE A 436 -9.07 7.36 1.22
C ILE A 436 -8.49 5.99 1.59
N PHE A 437 -9.22 5.17 2.35
CA PHE A 437 -8.76 3.85 2.78
C PHE A 437 -8.56 2.91 1.59
N ARG A 438 -9.41 2.95 0.57
CA ARG A 438 -9.25 2.13 -0.64
C ARG A 438 -7.99 2.51 -1.41
N TYR A 439 -7.68 3.80 -1.51
CA TYR A 439 -6.44 4.27 -2.14
C TYR A 439 -5.19 3.81 -1.37
N MET A 440 -5.27 3.66 -0.04
CA MET A 440 -4.14 3.16 0.77
C MET A 440 -3.75 1.71 0.46
N ILE A 441 -4.56 0.92 -0.25
CA ILE A 441 -4.18 -0.44 -0.70
C ILE A 441 -2.93 -0.41 -1.58
N MET A 442 -2.77 0.63 -2.40
CA MET A 442 -1.60 0.82 -3.25
C MET A 442 -0.35 1.30 -2.48
N GLN A 443 -0.49 1.64 -1.19
CA GLN A 443 0.62 1.95 -0.28
C GLN A 443 1.17 0.70 0.42
N PHE A 444 1.10 -0.47 -0.22
CA PHE A 444 1.63 -1.73 0.30
C PHE A 444 3.08 -1.67 0.83
N PRO A 445 4.02 -0.84 0.31
CA PRO A 445 5.36 -0.78 0.88
C PRO A 445 5.38 -0.31 2.34
N LEU A 446 4.40 0.50 2.76
CA LEU A 446 4.31 0.99 4.14
C LEU A 446 4.04 -0.13 5.15
N ALA A 447 3.51 -1.29 4.73
CA ALA A 447 3.33 -2.44 5.62
C ALA A 447 4.66 -2.87 6.26
N VAL A 448 5.77 -2.79 5.52
CA VAL A 448 7.12 -3.08 6.05
C VAL A 448 7.57 -2.06 7.09
N VAL A 449 7.24 -0.78 6.87
CA VAL A 449 7.58 0.30 7.80
C VAL A 449 6.79 0.15 9.10
N LEU A 450 5.48 -0.15 9.00
CA LEU A 450 4.61 -0.39 10.15
C LEU A 450 5.03 -1.61 10.97
N LEU A 451 5.61 -2.63 10.33
CA LEU A 451 6.21 -3.78 11.01
C LEU A 451 7.56 -3.45 11.68
N GLY A 452 8.09 -2.23 11.49
CA GLY A 452 9.40 -1.82 12.01
C GLY A 452 10.57 -2.49 11.30
N ALA A 453 10.36 -3.00 10.08
CA ALA A 453 11.28 -3.93 9.42
C ALA A 453 12.05 -3.33 8.23
N GLY A 454 11.88 -2.03 7.94
CA GLY A 454 12.50 -1.38 6.77
C GLY A 454 13.85 -0.67 7.03
N TRP A 455 14.47 -0.84 8.20
CA TRP A 455 15.68 -0.11 8.60
C TRP A 455 16.94 -0.50 7.83
N ARG A 456 17.17 -1.80 7.61
CA ARG A 456 18.40 -2.32 7.00
C ARG A 456 18.05 -3.32 5.91
N PRO A 457 18.74 -3.27 4.76
CA PRO A 457 18.61 -4.34 3.78
C PRO A 457 19.08 -5.66 4.41
N PRO A 458 18.53 -6.80 3.98
CA PRO A 458 18.87 -8.08 4.53
C PRO A 458 20.36 -8.37 4.34
N ARG A 459 20.99 -9.00 5.34
CA ARG A 459 22.39 -9.43 5.24
C ARG A 459 22.50 -10.70 4.38
N PRO A 460 23.39 -10.73 3.37
CA PRO A 460 23.71 -11.98 2.67
C PRO A 460 24.18 -13.04 3.67
N ILE A 461 23.83 -14.31 3.45
CA ILE A 461 24.45 -15.42 4.20
C ILE A 461 25.94 -15.44 3.86
N PRO A 462 26.86 -15.41 4.85
CA PRO A 462 28.30 -15.52 4.58
C PRO A 462 28.60 -16.78 3.75
N GLY A 463 29.29 -16.61 2.62
CA GLY A 463 29.67 -17.70 1.71
C GLY A 463 28.59 -18.13 0.71
N VAL A 464 27.45 -17.44 0.62
CA VAL A 464 26.43 -17.69 -0.42
C VAL A 464 26.30 -16.44 -1.29
N ASP A 465 26.55 -16.58 -2.59
CA ASP A 465 26.31 -15.51 -3.55
C ASP A 465 24.85 -15.04 -3.49
N ALA A 466 24.64 -13.73 -3.68
CA ALA A 466 23.28 -13.19 -3.79
C ALA A 466 22.57 -13.92 -4.93
N PRO A 467 21.45 -14.62 -4.69
CA PRO A 467 20.86 -15.48 -5.71
C PRO A 467 20.36 -14.64 -6.88
N GLU A 468 20.58 -15.17 -8.09
CA GLU A 468 20.21 -14.55 -9.36
C GLU A 468 18.68 -14.51 -9.61
N GLY A 469 17.89 -15.14 -8.74
CA GLY A 469 16.42 -15.20 -8.78
C GLY A 469 15.74 -14.74 -7.47
N PRO A 470 14.41 -14.53 -7.48
CA PRO A 470 13.64 -14.17 -6.28
C PRO A 470 13.80 -15.26 -5.21
N GLY A 471 14.63 -15.01 -4.22
CA GLY A 471 15.28 -16.12 -3.53
C GLY A 471 16.27 -15.77 -2.43
N GLY A 472 16.76 -14.52 -2.40
CA GLY A 472 17.80 -13.98 -1.51
C GLY A 472 18.04 -14.76 -0.24
N SER A 473 19.10 -15.58 -0.18
CA SER A 473 19.70 -16.18 1.02
C SER A 473 20.12 -15.05 1.95
N THR A 474 19.13 -14.56 2.67
CA THR A 474 19.28 -13.42 3.54
C THR A 474 19.01 -13.92 4.94
N VAL A 475 19.98 -13.71 5.81
CA VAL A 475 19.82 -14.02 7.23
C VAL A 475 18.63 -13.18 7.67
N ALA A 476 17.52 -13.84 8.00
CA ALA A 476 16.52 -13.20 8.82
C ALA A 476 17.21 -12.96 10.17
N ASP A 477 17.79 -11.77 10.32
CA ASP A 477 18.44 -11.30 11.53
C ASP A 477 17.49 -11.59 12.69
N VAL A 478 17.90 -12.53 13.54
CA VAL A 478 17.39 -12.86 14.88
C VAL A 478 15.89 -13.23 14.97
N HIS A 479 15.56 -14.14 15.88
CA HIS A 479 14.18 -14.44 16.26
C HIS A 479 13.55 -13.22 16.96
N ASP A 480 13.17 -12.19 16.20
CA ASP A 480 12.53 -11.02 16.78
C ASP A 480 11.06 -11.32 17.06
N ARG A 481 10.77 -11.74 18.30
CA ARG A 481 9.41 -11.93 18.80
C ARG A 481 8.54 -10.68 18.62
N ARG A 482 9.12 -9.49 18.59
CA ARG A 482 8.40 -8.23 18.40
C ARG A 482 7.69 -8.19 17.05
N LEU A 483 8.31 -8.68 15.99
CA LEU A 483 7.70 -8.70 14.65
C LEU A 483 6.35 -9.41 14.67
N TRP A 484 6.28 -10.58 15.29
CA TRP A 484 5.06 -11.38 15.34
C TRP A 484 3.99 -10.78 16.26
N TRP A 485 4.39 -10.13 17.36
CA TRP A 485 3.45 -9.37 18.20
C TRP A 485 2.86 -8.16 17.46
N VAL A 486 3.69 -7.38 16.76
CA VAL A 486 3.24 -6.23 15.96
C VAL A 486 2.35 -6.71 14.82
N LEU A 487 2.72 -7.80 14.13
CA LEU A 487 1.89 -8.39 13.09
C LEU A 487 0.54 -8.86 13.64
N ALA A 488 0.53 -9.62 14.73
CA ALA A 488 -0.71 -10.14 15.33
C ALA A 488 -1.63 -9.00 15.77
N ALA A 489 -1.10 -7.98 16.45
CA ALA A 489 -1.86 -6.79 16.84
C ALA A 489 -2.40 -6.04 15.61
N GLY A 490 -1.57 -5.86 14.58
CA GLY A 490 -1.96 -5.20 13.34
C GLY A 490 -3.04 -5.97 12.57
N VAL A 491 -2.95 -7.30 12.50
CA VAL A 491 -3.97 -8.16 11.88
C VAL A 491 -5.28 -8.06 12.65
N VAL A 492 -5.27 -8.23 13.97
CA VAL A 492 -6.50 -8.11 14.79
C VAL A 492 -7.15 -6.75 14.61
N LEU A 493 -6.36 -5.67 14.71
CA LEU A 493 -6.86 -4.31 14.47
C LEU A 493 -7.47 -4.17 13.07
N ASN A 494 -6.76 -4.64 12.04
CA ASN A 494 -7.23 -4.56 10.66
C ASN A 494 -8.52 -5.35 10.43
N LEU A 495 -8.69 -6.54 11.02
CA LEU A 495 -9.90 -7.35 10.88
C LEU A 495 -11.10 -6.70 11.59
N VAL A 496 -10.89 -6.10 12.77
CA VAL A 496 -11.93 -5.32 13.48
C VAL A 496 -12.30 -4.09 12.66
N LEU A 497 -11.31 -3.34 12.16
CA LEU A 497 -11.54 -2.19 11.30
C LEU A 497 -12.19 -2.58 9.98
N GLN A 498 -11.92 -3.77 9.45
CA GLN A 498 -12.55 -4.28 8.24
C GLN A 498 -14.05 -4.52 8.46
N TYR A 499 -14.42 -5.15 9.58
CA TYR A 499 -15.84 -5.28 9.96
C TYR A 499 -16.50 -3.91 10.07
N TRP A 500 -15.89 -2.99 10.85
CA TRP A 500 -16.40 -1.63 11.02
C TRP A 500 -16.53 -0.90 9.68
N TRP A 501 -15.52 -1.01 8.81
CA TRP A 501 -15.51 -0.34 7.51
C TRP A 501 -16.62 -0.86 6.61
N VAL A 502 -16.85 -2.17 6.57
CA VAL A 502 -17.95 -2.73 5.77
C VAL A 502 -19.32 -2.37 6.37
N ASP A 503 -19.48 -2.44 7.69
CA ASP A 503 -20.76 -2.22 8.37
C ASP A 503 -21.17 -0.74 8.49
N VAL A 504 -20.19 0.17 8.58
CA VAL A 504 -20.44 1.60 8.83
C VAL A 504 -20.19 2.46 7.60
N ILE A 505 -19.17 2.15 6.80
CA ILE A 505 -18.80 2.96 5.64
C ILE A 505 -19.35 2.37 4.35
N TRP A 506 -19.17 1.07 4.12
CA TRP A 506 -19.62 0.44 2.87
C TRP A 506 -21.13 0.20 2.87
N HIS A 507 -21.70 -0.18 4.01
CA HIS A 507 -23.12 -0.39 4.16
C HIS A 507 -23.90 0.86 3.74
N PHE A 508 -24.77 0.72 2.73
CA PHE A 508 -25.57 1.83 2.25
C PHE A 508 -26.75 2.08 3.20
N THR A 509 -26.69 3.20 3.94
CA THR A 509 -27.70 3.64 4.94
C THR A 509 -28.28 5.03 4.59
N PRO A 510 -29.27 5.11 3.70
CA PRO A 510 -29.86 6.39 3.35
C PRO A 510 -30.60 7.01 4.55
N PRO A 511 -30.59 8.34 4.76
CA PRO A 511 -29.99 9.40 3.93
C PRO A 511 -28.56 9.82 4.37
N ALA A 512 -27.93 9.06 5.27
CA ALA A 512 -26.68 9.40 5.92
C ALA A 512 -25.49 8.80 5.17
N ASP A 513 -25.36 9.12 3.88
CA ASP A 513 -24.42 8.40 3.02
C ASP A 513 -22.99 8.96 3.14
N THR A 514 -22.05 8.11 3.55
CA THR A 514 -20.60 8.31 3.39
C THR A 514 -20.06 7.31 2.37
N PRO A 515 -20.02 7.65 1.07
CA PRO A 515 -19.61 6.69 0.04
C PRO A 515 -18.19 6.12 0.29
N PRO A 516 -17.98 4.80 0.19
CA PRO A 516 -16.74 4.11 0.58
C PRO A 516 -15.55 4.25 -0.36
#